data_AF-A0A7K1L3I6-F1
#
_entry.id   AF-A0A7K1L3I6-F1
#
_cell.length_a   1.000
_cell.length_b   1.000
_cell.length_c   1.000
_cell.angle_alpha   90.00
_cell.angle_beta   90.00
_cell.angle_gamma   90.00
#
_symmetry.space_group_name_H-M   'P 1'
#
loop_
_entity.id
_entity.type
_entity.pdbx_description
1 polymer ?
#
loop_
_entity_poly.entity_id
_entity_poly.type
_entity_poly.pdbx_seq_one_letter_code
_entity_poly.pdbx_strand_id
1 'polypeptide(L)'
;MTPDKKAIGARLRKAREDSPYWSRPDLARLLRGAAEPRDRDRMPHVPSLTEMIKQWETGKYVPNRRYRALYVRVTGRADEDLFGSPRPELHLWRPDGLDGTVTPEDEDRLTQVSLRPARLDVATLDALAAVLAGQRRLEDAMGPAVLLDPVAGQLDAITHMLRDAHGPLRDQLGRIVAEWTAFTGWLHAALRLDARAIALFHRAVDLADEFDHGTVAALGTSFTGYVARQQNRPRAVVRASAAALATPGAHPAQRLFDRLQSARAHAMLGDDERARRILLDVADHADEVADPPPPIYWYSPPFFRLVVGITFSSLGDHEDAAALVAEGKAGLPVDQQGAEWVNEFDEILARDRCEDAPSGVEG
;
A
#
# COMPACT_ATOMS: atom_id res chain seq x y z
N MET A 1 -6.63 -2.73 31.68
CA MET A 1 -5.28 -3.31 31.93
C MET A 1 -5.17 -4.58 31.11
N THR A 2 -4.27 -4.64 30.13
CA THR A 2 -4.26 -5.72 29.13
C THR A 2 -3.67 -7.03 29.70
N PRO A 3 -4.21 -8.21 29.34
CA PRO A 3 -3.72 -9.53 29.79
C PRO A 3 -2.21 -9.74 29.55
N ASP A 4 -1.68 -9.19 28.46
CA ASP A 4 -0.28 -9.36 28.04
C ASP A 4 0.74 -8.75 29.01
N LYS A 5 0.41 -7.58 29.60
CA LYS A 5 1.32 -6.91 30.55
C LYS A 5 1.49 -7.72 31.84
N LYS A 6 0.44 -8.43 32.27
CA LYS A 6 0.52 -9.33 33.42
C LYS A 6 1.40 -10.54 33.12
N ALA A 7 1.31 -11.11 31.92
CA ALA A 7 2.14 -12.24 31.51
C ALA A 7 3.63 -11.87 31.48
N ILE A 8 3.97 -10.71 30.92
CA ILE A 8 5.34 -10.17 30.95
C ILE A 8 5.81 -9.97 32.39
N GLY A 9 4.99 -9.32 33.23
CA GLY A 9 5.33 -9.12 34.64
C GLY A 9 5.60 -10.43 35.40
N ALA A 10 4.83 -11.48 35.12
CA ALA A 10 5.05 -12.81 35.69
C ALA A 10 6.36 -13.46 35.22
N ARG A 11 6.71 -13.34 33.93
CA ARG A 11 7.99 -13.82 33.38
C ARG A 11 9.19 -13.11 34.01
N LEU A 12 9.14 -11.78 34.14
CA LEU A 12 10.20 -10.99 34.77
C LEU A 12 10.38 -11.34 36.24
N ARG A 13 9.27 -11.54 36.97
CA ARG A 13 9.32 -11.99 38.37
C ARG A 13 9.95 -13.37 38.48
N LYS A 14 9.54 -14.29 37.62
CA LYS A 14 10.09 -15.64 37.56
C LYS A 14 11.59 -15.61 37.26
N ALA A 15 12.03 -14.84 36.26
CA ALA A 15 13.45 -14.69 35.94
C ALA A 15 14.27 -14.12 37.10
N ARG A 16 13.69 -13.28 37.96
CA ARG A 16 14.34 -12.75 39.16
C ARG A 16 14.40 -13.79 40.30
N GLU A 17 13.36 -14.59 40.45
CA GLU A 17 13.21 -15.54 41.57
C GLU A 17 13.83 -16.92 41.29
N ASP A 18 13.98 -17.28 40.02
CA ASP A 18 14.72 -18.47 39.57
C ASP A 18 16.21 -18.35 39.95
N SER A 19 16.92 -19.48 39.97
CA SER A 19 18.34 -19.49 40.31
C SER A 19 19.20 -18.81 39.24
N PRO A 20 20.12 -17.89 39.60
CA PRO A 20 20.36 -17.40 40.96
C PRO A 20 19.32 -16.36 41.40
N TYR A 21 18.81 -16.51 42.63
CA TYR A 21 17.79 -15.60 43.17
C TYR A 21 18.35 -14.19 43.38
N TRP A 22 17.59 -13.18 42.96
CA TRP A 22 17.86 -11.78 43.27
C TRP A 22 16.71 -11.11 43.99
N SER A 23 17.01 -10.32 45.02
CA SER A 23 16.04 -9.34 45.51
C SER A 23 15.85 -8.22 44.47
N ARG A 24 14.74 -7.48 44.51
CA ARG A 24 14.53 -6.35 43.58
C ARG A 24 15.65 -5.29 43.67
N PRO A 25 16.15 -4.91 44.87
CA PRO A 25 17.33 -4.06 45.00
C PRO A 25 18.59 -4.66 44.37
N ASP A 26 18.82 -5.97 44.50
CA ASP A 26 19.99 -6.62 43.89
C ASP A 26 19.92 -6.58 42.37
N LEU A 27 18.75 -6.90 41.80
CA LEU A 27 18.51 -6.78 40.38
C LEU A 27 18.68 -5.34 39.89
N ALA A 28 18.21 -4.35 40.66
CA ALA A 28 18.42 -2.93 40.33
C ALA A 28 19.92 -2.56 40.29
N ARG A 29 20.74 -3.09 41.20
CA ARG A 29 22.20 -2.90 41.16
C ARG A 29 22.82 -3.57 39.95
N LEU A 30 22.39 -4.78 39.61
CA LEU A 30 22.87 -5.53 38.45
C LEU A 30 22.54 -4.82 37.13
N LEU A 31 21.30 -4.34 36.96
CA LEU A 31 20.89 -3.57 35.79
C LEU A 31 21.71 -2.29 35.62
N ARG A 32 22.00 -1.57 36.73
CA ARG A 32 22.90 -0.39 36.70
C ARG A 32 24.35 -0.76 36.36
N GLY A 33 24.84 -1.89 36.86
CA GLY A 33 26.18 -2.39 36.58
C GLY A 33 26.35 -2.79 35.11
N ALA A 34 25.31 -3.41 34.53
CA ALA A 34 25.27 -3.88 33.15
C ALA A 34 25.11 -2.76 32.11
N ALA A 35 24.75 -1.54 32.52
CA ALA A 35 24.68 -0.40 31.62
C ALA A 35 26.07 0.12 31.24
N GLU A 36 26.17 0.64 30.02
CA GLU A 36 27.41 1.24 29.52
C GLU A 36 27.82 2.46 30.36
N PRO A 37 29.13 2.76 30.46
CA PRO A 37 29.62 3.87 31.28
C PRO A 37 28.94 5.21 30.98
N ARG A 38 28.68 5.52 29.71
CA ARG A 38 28.02 6.75 29.25
C ARG A 38 26.56 6.87 29.69
N ASP A 39 25.97 5.74 30.04
CA ASP A 39 24.54 5.56 30.25
C ASP A 39 24.20 5.42 31.75
N ARG A 40 25.17 5.01 32.56
CA ARG A 40 25.04 4.75 34.00
C ARG A 40 24.63 5.99 34.80
N ASP A 41 25.11 7.16 34.39
CA ASP A 41 24.80 8.45 35.04
C ASP A 41 23.36 8.91 34.75
N ARG A 42 22.78 8.44 33.63
CA ARG A 42 21.39 8.72 33.24
C ARG A 42 20.40 7.69 33.78
N MET A 43 20.87 6.64 34.45
CA MET A 43 19.97 5.64 35.03
C MET A 43 19.40 6.11 36.37
N PRO A 44 18.13 5.77 36.68
CA PRO A 44 17.55 5.99 38.00
C PRO A 44 18.37 5.31 39.10
N HIS A 45 18.53 5.96 40.25
CA HIS A 45 19.17 5.36 41.41
C HIS A 45 18.46 4.09 41.88
N VAL A 46 19.18 3.23 42.61
CA VAL A 46 18.70 1.90 43.04
C VAL A 46 17.30 1.90 43.66
N PRO A 47 16.92 2.86 44.55
CA PRO A 47 15.57 2.88 45.11
C PRO A 47 14.47 3.11 44.06
N SER A 48 14.67 4.06 43.15
CA SER A 48 13.72 4.35 42.07
C SER A 48 13.61 3.16 41.09
N LEU A 49 14.74 2.55 40.75
CA LEU A 49 14.76 1.39 39.87
C LEU A 49 14.13 0.16 40.52
N THR A 50 14.23 0.01 41.84
CA THR A 50 13.54 -1.04 42.61
C THR A 50 12.02 -0.91 42.50
N GLU A 51 11.49 0.31 42.61
CA GLU A 51 10.06 0.55 42.41
C GLU A 51 9.64 0.35 40.95
N MET A 52 10.48 0.70 39.98
CA MET A 52 10.22 0.40 38.56
C MET A 52 10.13 -1.11 38.32
N ILE A 53 11.07 -1.91 38.85
CA ILE A 53 11.04 -3.38 38.77
C ILE A 53 9.76 -3.94 39.36
N LYS A 54 9.33 -3.46 40.53
CA LYS A 54 8.06 -3.85 41.14
C LYS A 54 6.86 -3.51 40.25
N GLN A 55 6.86 -2.34 39.60
CA GLN A 55 5.79 -1.94 38.68
C GLN A 55 5.78 -2.79 37.40
N TRP A 56 6.94 -3.23 36.91
CA TRP A 56 7.05 -4.15 35.79
C TRP A 56 6.54 -5.55 36.14
N GLU A 57 6.98 -6.09 37.28
CA GLU A 57 6.58 -7.42 37.77
C GLU A 57 5.09 -7.52 38.15
N THR A 58 4.45 -6.39 38.43
CA THR A 58 2.99 -6.33 38.68
C THR A 58 2.19 -6.12 37.40
N GLY A 59 2.86 -5.91 36.26
CA GLY A 59 2.24 -5.66 34.96
C GLY A 59 1.62 -4.26 34.85
N LYS A 60 1.96 -3.33 35.75
CA LYS A 60 1.52 -1.93 35.67
C LYS A 60 2.15 -1.22 34.47
N TYR A 61 3.43 -1.50 34.23
CA TYR A 61 4.20 -1.01 33.07
C TYR A 61 5.04 -2.14 32.47
N VAL A 62 5.60 -1.90 31.29
CA VAL A 62 6.55 -2.82 30.63
C VAL A 62 7.90 -2.10 30.49
N PRO A 63 9.05 -2.77 30.72
CA PRO A 63 10.35 -2.18 30.47
C PRO A 63 10.49 -1.71 29.01
N ASN A 64 11.01 -0.51 28.79
CA ASN A 64 11.32 -0.04 27.44
C ASN A 64 12.55 -0.78 26.86
N ARG A 65 12.85 -0.56 25.57
CA ARG A 65 13.97 -1.21 24.85
C ARG A 65 15.30 -1.19 25.62
N ARG A 66 15.65 -0.06 26.24
CA ARG A 66 16.88 0.09 27.03
C ARG A 66 16.90 -0.85 28.22
N TYR A 67 15.81 -0.93 28.97
CA TYR A 67 15.71 -1.85 30.11
C TYR A 67 15.56 -3.32 29.69
N ARG A 68 14.89 -3.62 28.57
CA ARG A 68 14.83 -4.98 28.00
C ARG A 68 16.23 -5.53 27.71
N ALA A 69 17.07 -4.75 27.04
CA ALA A 69 18.45 -5.11 26.76
C ALA A 69 19.28 -5.38 28.04
N LEU A 70 19.07 -4.57 29.08
CA LEU A 70 19.73 -4.78 30.37
C LEU A 70 19.25 -6.06 31.06
N TYR A 71 17.96 -6.38 30.97
CA TYR A 71 17.39 -7.63 31.50
C TYR A 71 17.98 -8.86 30.80
N VAL A 72 18.06 -8.85 29.47
CA VAL A 72 18.71 -9.92 28.69
C VAL A 72 20.18 -10.08 29.13
N ARG A 73 20.91 -8.97 29.24
CA ARG A 73 22.32 -8.97 29.63
C ARG A 73 22.56 -9.48 31.06
N VAL A 74 21.71 -9.09 32.02
CA VAL A 74 21.85 -9.49 33.43
C VAL A 74 21.40 -10.92 33.67
N THR A 75 20.30 -11.35 33.05
CA THR A 75 19.71 -12.66 33.30
C THR A 75 20.28 -13.75 32.40
N GLY A 76 20.92 -13.39 31.29
CA GLY A 76 21.40 -14.33 30.27
C GLY A 76 20.27 -15.04 29.50
N ARG A 77 19.00 -14.66 29.70
CA ARG A 77 17.84 -15.23 29.02
C ARG A 77 17.55 -14.49 27.73
N ALA A 78 17.00 -15.18 26.75
CA ALA A 78 16.58 -14.56 25.50
C ALA A 78 15.48 -13.51 25.75
N ASP A 79 15.40 -12.49 24.91
CA ASP A 79 14.36 -11.45 25.01
C ASP A 79 12.95 -12.08 24.96
N GLU A 80 12.78 -13.10 24.12
CA GLU A 80 11.52 -13.83 23.99
C GLU A 80 11.11 -14.59 25.27
N ASP A 81 12.07 -15.13 26.01
CA ASP A 81 11.79 -15.85 27.27
C ASP A 81 11.32 -14.91 28.38
N LEU A 82 11.74 -13.63 28.33
CA LEU A 82 11.45 -12.62 29.33
C LEU A 82 10.18 -11.82 28.97
N PHE A 83 10.06 -11.44 27.70
CA PHE A 83 9.04 -10.52 27.21
C PHE A 83 7.97 -11.21 26.36
N GLY A 84 8.14 -12.50 26.07
CA GLY A 84 7.36 -13.26 25.08
C GLY A 84 7.98 -13.08 23.70
N SER A 85 7.80 -14.04 22.79
CA SER A 85 8.07 -13.80 21.37
C SER A 85 7.42 -12.47 21.01
N PRO A 86 8.10 -11.60 20.25
CA PRO A 86 7.42 -10.45 19.72
C PRO A 86 6.14 -11.00 19.09
N ARG A 87 4.98 -10.64 19.65
CA ARG A 87 3.88 -10.35 18.74
C ARG A 87 4.53 -9.44 17.73
N PRO A 88 4.35 -9.65 16.41
CA PRO A 88 4.91 -8.74 15.43
C PRO A 88 4.60 -7.35 15.97
N GLU A 89 5.63 -6.69 16.52
CA GLU A 89 5.48 -5.38 17.13
C GLU A 89 5.31 -4.59 15.86
N LEU A 90 4.04 -4.38 15.50
CA LEU A 90 3.58 -4.03 14.17
C LEU A 90 4.60 -3.08 13.54
N HIS A 91 5.43 -3.63 12.64
CA HIS A 91 6.07 -2.84 11.61
C HIS A 91 4.98 -2.44 10.62
N LEU A 92 3.92 -1.81 11.15
CA LEU A 92 2.75 -1.39 10.40
C LEU A 92 3.23 -0.55 9.23
N TRP A 93 4.24 0.27 9.48
CA TRP A 93 4.82 1.24 8.54
C TRP A 93 6.05 0.71 7.79
N ARG A 94 6.46 -0.54 8.03
CA ARG A 94 7.68 -1.12 7.46
C ARG A 94 7.53 -2.62 7.16
N PRO A 95 6.72 -3.01 6.16
CA PRO A 95 6.77 -4.38 5.65
C PRO A 95 8.19 -4.72 5.17
N ASP A 96 8.60 -5.98 5.36
CA ASP A 96 9.90 -6.49 4.89
C ASP A 96 10.09 -6.18 3.40
N GLY A 97 11.22 -5.55 3.03
CA GLY A 97 11.53 -5.17 1.64
C GLY A 97 11.54 -3.67 1.32
N LEU A 98 11.14 -2.77 2.23
CA LEU A 98 11.21 -1.30 2.06
C LEU A 98 12.50 -0.66 2.62
N ASP A 99 13.63 -1.36 2.59
CA ASP A 99 14.87 -0.84 3.15
C ASP A 99 15.37 0.42 2.42
N GLY A 100 15.43 1.54 3.15
CA GLY A 100 16.02 2.81 2.69
C GLY A 100 15.04 3.94 2.34
N THR A 101 13.73 3.68 2.27
CA THR A 101 12.70 4.70 1.94
C THR A 101 12.06 5.35 3.17
N VAL A 102 12.01 4.64 4.29
CA VAL A 102 11.48 5.10 5.58
C VAL A 102 12.60 4.99 6.61
N THR A 103 12.97 6.11 7.23
CA THR A 103 14.02 6.09 8.25
C THR A 103 13.50 5.47 9.55
N PRO A 104 14.38 4.93 10.41
CA PRO A 104 13.98 4.49 11.76
C PRO A 104 13.29 5.60 12.59
N GLU A 105 13.62 6.88 12.32
CA GLU A 105 12.99 8.04 12.96
C GLU A 105 11.57 8.30 12.44
N ASP A 106 11.33 8.11 11.13
CA ASP A 106 9.98 8.14 10.55
C ASP A 106 9.10 7.02 11.09
N GLU A 107 9.65 5.83 11.27
CA GLU A 107 8.95 4.67 11.85
C GLU A 107 8.54 4.92 13.30
N ASP A 108 9.46 5.41 14.14
CA ASP A 108 9.16 5.80 15.52
C ASP A 108 8.06 6.86 15.54
N ARG A 109 8.12 7.84 14.64
CA ARG A 109 7.11 8.90 14.55
C ARG A 109 5.75 8.38 14.11
N LEU A 110 5.66 7.59 13.03
CA LEU A 110 4.42 7.00 12.52
C LEU A 110 3.76 6.08 13.55
N THR A 111 4.57 5.33 14.29
CA THR A 111 4.13 4.49 15.42
C THR A 111 3.60 5.36 16.58
N GLN A 112 4.29 6.46 16.92
CA GLN A 112 3.81 7.38 17.95
C GLN A 112 2.50 8.09 17.54
N VAL A 113 2.34 8.49 16.27
CA VAL A 113 1.12 9.16 15.79
C VAL A 113 -0.07 8.19 15.78
N SER A 114 0.16 6.94 15.38
CA SER A 114 -0.87 5.87 15.43
C SER A 114 -1.36 5.58 16.86
N LEU A 115 -0.50 5.81 17.87
CA LEU A 115 -0.84 5.61 19.28
C LEU A 115 -1.31 6.89 20.00
N ARG A 116 -1.04 8.07 19.43
CA ARG A 116 -1.41 9.40 19.96
C ARG A 116 -1.58 10.42 18.80
N PRO A 117 -2.82 10.71 18.38
CA PRO A 117 -3.12 11.65 17.29
C PRO A 117 -2.60 13.09 17.48
N ALA A 118 -2.13 13.46 18.67
CA ALA A 118 -1.70 14.81 19.05
C ALA A 118 -0.38 15.31 18.39
N ARG A 119 0.14 14.63 17.36
CA ARG A 119 1.38 15.01 16.64
C ARG A 119 1.28 14.85 15.12
N LEU A 120 0.11 15.10 14.53
CA LEU A 120 0.03 15.24 13.08
C LEU A 120 0.80 16.50 12.66
N ASP A 121 1.85 16.33 11.85
CA ASP A 121 2.60 17.42 11.22
C ASP A 121 2.83 17.12 9.74
N VAL A 122 3.30 18.12 8.98
CA VAL A 122 3.52 18.00 7.53
C VAL A 122 4.49 16.86 7.22
N ALA A 123 5.57 16.74 7.98
CA ALA A 123 6.55 15.70 7.72
C ALA A 123 5.97 14.29 7.97
N THR A 124 4.99 14.13 8.88
CA THR A 124 4.29 12.84 9.07
C THR A 124 3.45 12.50 7.85
N LEU A 125 2.81 13.50 7.25
CA LEU A 125 2.07 13.33 6.00
C LEU A 125 3.00 12.97 4.83
N ASP A 126 4.18 13.60 4.75
CA ASP A 126 5.20 13.26 3.75
C ASP A 126 5.69 11.82 3.91
N ALA A 127 5.93 11.37 5.16
CA ALA A 127 6.33 10.00 5.44
C ALA A 127 5.21 9.00 5.06
N LEU A 128 3.95 9.33 5.34
CA LEU A 128 2.79 8.53 4.94
C LEU A 128 2.71 8.41 3.40
N ALA A 129 2.85 9.51 2.67
CA ALA A 129 2.87 9.50 1.21
C ALA A 129 4.05 8.67 0.65
N ALA A 130 5.23 8.77 1.26
CA ALA A 130 6.41 7.98 0.89
C ALA A 130 6.22 6.48 1.14
N VAL A 131 5.61 6.10 2.27
CA VAL A 131 5.25 4.70 2.55
C VAL A 131 4.33 4.15 1.46
N LEU A 132 3.26 4.88 1.13
CA LEU A 132 2.31 4.43 0.10
C LEU A 132 2.98 4.32 -1.28
N ALA A 133 3.83 5.27 -1.65
CA ALA A 133 4.61 5.20 -2.90
C ALA A 133 5.55 3.99 -2.92
N GLY A 134 6.26 3.72 -1.82
CA GLY A 134 7.12 2.55 -1.67
C GLY A 134 6.33 1.23 -1.77
N GLN A 135 5.13 1.17 -1.19
CA GLN A 135 4.28 -0.01 -1.26
C GLN A 135 3.80 -0.33 -2.67
N ARG A 136 3.52 0.66 -3.50
CA ARG A 136 3.19 0.42 -4.91
C ARG A 136 4.35 -0.26 -5.65
N ARG A 137 5.58 0.21 -5.43
CA ARG A 137 6.78 -0.42 -6.03
C ARG A 137 7.10 -1.79 -5.44
N LEU A 138 6.79 -2.00 -4.16
CA LEU A 138 6.94 -3.31 -3.54
C LEU A 138 5.90 -4.30 -4.08
N GLU A 139 4.68 -3.84 -4.40
CA GLU A 139 3.66 -4.66 -5.05
C GLU A 139 4.12 -5.14 -6.43
N ASP A 140 4.72 -4.27 -7.24
CA ASP A 140 5.31 -4.66 -8.54
C ASP A 140 6.31 -5.83 -8.40
N ALA A 141 7.03 -5.90 -7.27
CA ALA A 141 8.07 -6.91 -7.02
C ALA A 141 7.57 -8.19 -6.32
N MET A 142 6.62 -8.06 -5.40
CA MET A 142 6.19 -9.15 -4.50
C MET A 142 4.76 -9.66 -4.75
N GLY A 143 4.00 -8.94 -5.58
CA GLY A 143 2.60 -9.20 -5.88
C GLY A 143 1.63 -8.70 -4.82
N PRO A 144 0.33 -8.62 -5.17
CA PRO A 144 -0.69 -7.95 -4.36
C PRO A 144 -1.07 -8.71 -3.09
N ALA A 145 -0.95 -10.05 -3.08
CA ALA A 145 -1.34 -10.90 -1.95
C ALA A 145 -0.51 -10.61 -0.69
N VAL A 146 0.79 -10.33 -0.87
CA VAL A 146 1.72 -10.08 0.24
C VAL A 146 1.43 -8.74 0.91
N LEU A 147 0.97 -7.75 0.15
CA LEU A 147 0.76 -6.40 0.67
C LEU A 147 -0.65 -6.14 1.20
N LEU A 148 -1.63 -6.98 0.86
CA LEU A 148 -3.02 -6.70 1.20
C LEU A 148 -3.25 -6.46 2.70
N ASP A 149 -2.83 -7.40 3.55
CA ASP A 149 -3.05 -7.31 4.99
C ASP A 149 -2.29 -6.13 5.63
N PRO A 150 -0.98 -5.91 5.35
CA PRO A 150 -0.26 -4.73 5.84
C PRO A 150 -0.92 -3.40 5.42
N VAL A 151 -1.28 -3.25 4.15
CA VAL A 151 -1.87 -2.02 3.60
C VAL A 151 -3.25 -1.76 4.20
N ALA A 152 -4.08 -2.80 4.36
CA ALA A 152 -5.39 -2.67 5.00
C ALA A 152 -5.28 -2.22 6.47
N GLY A 153 -4.33 -2.79 7.23
CA GLY A 153 -4.09 -2.38 8.61
C GLY A 153 -3.61 -0.93 8.74
N GLN A 154 -2.75 -0.47 7.82
CA GLN A 154 -2.32 0.92 7.77
C GLN A 154 -3.47 1.86 7.41
N LEU A 155 -4.29 1.49 6.42
CA LEU A 155 -5.48 2.24 6.02
C LEU A 155 -6.43 2.45 7.21
N ASP A 156 -6.65 1.42 8.02
CA ASP A 156 -7.46 1.53 9.24
C ASP A 156 -6.86 2.53 10.24
N ALA A 157 -5.53 2.51 10.42
CA ALA A 157 -4.83 3.43 11.32
C ALA A 157 -4.91 4.89 10.86
N ILE A 158 -4.65 5.19 9.59
CA ILE A 158 -4.77 6.57 9.06
C ILE A 158 -6.23 7.03 9.00
N THR A 159 -7.18 6.13 8.77
CA THR A 159 -8.61 6.46 8.80
C THR A 159 -9.04 6.86 10.21
N HIS A 160 -8.49 6.21 11.25
CA HIS A 160 -8.71 6.63 12.62
C HIS A 160 -8.07 7.99 12.90
N MET A 161 -6.83 8.20 12.46
CA MET A 161 -6.13 9.48 12.59
C MET A 161 -6.88 10.64 11.93
N LEU A 162 -7.50 10.41 10.76
CA LEU A 162 -8.29 11.42 10.05
C LEU A 162 -9.49 11.91 10.86
N ARG A 163 -10.10 11.08 11.72
CA ARG A 163 -11.27 11.48 12.54
C ARG A 163 -10.92 12.56 13.55
N ASP A 164 -9.69 12.54 14.06
CA ASP A 164 -9.19 13.48 15.07
C ASP A 164 -8.39 14.64 14.47
N ALA A 165 -8.14 14.63 13.14
CA ALA A 165 -7.41 15.67 12.44
C ALA A 165 -8.30 16.89 12.16
N HIS A 166 -7.69 18.09 12.20
CA HIS A 166 -8.38 19.36 11.97
C HIS A 166 -7.59 20.30 11.07
N GLY A 167 -8.30 21.23 10.42
CA GLY A 167 -7.71 22.28 9.59
C GLY A 167 -6.94 21.74 8.37
N PRO A 168 -5.94 22.47 7.85
CA PRO A 168 -5.24 22.10 6.62
C PRO A 168 -4.57 20.72 6.64
N LEU A 169 -4.17 20.23 7.82
CA LEU A 169 -3.58 18.90 7.98
C LEU A 169 -4.62 17.79 7.81
N ARG A 170 -5.90 18.04 8.16
CA ARG A 170 -7.00 17.12 7.88
C ARG A 170 -7.17 16.94 6.38
N ASP A 171 -7.15 18.03 5.62
CA ASP A 171 -7.39 17.98 4.18
C ASP A 171 -6.28 17.21 3.46
N GLN A 172 -5.02 17.48 3.83
CA GLN A 172 -3.88 16.74 3.30
C GLN A 172 -3.90 15.26 3.70
N LEU A 173 -4.22 14.94 4.96
CA LEU A 173 -4.38 13.54 5.39
C LEU A 173 -5.55 12.87 4.66
N GLY A 174 -6.66 13.57 4.44
CA GLY A 174 -7.83 13.08 3.74
C GLY A 174 -7.51 12.64 2.31
N ARG A 175 -6.71 13.44 1.59
CA ARG A 175 -6.17 13.09 0.26
C ARG A 175 -5.34 11.81 0.29
N ILE A 176 -4.46 11.69 1.28
CA ILE A 176 -3.63 10.49 1.48
C ILE A 176 -4.50 9.25 1.80
N VAL A 177 -5.54 9.40 2.63
CA VAL A 177 -6.49 8.32 2.95
C VAL A 177 -7.29 7.91 1.72
N ALA A 178 -7.71 8.85 0.86
CA ALA A 178 -8.38 8.56 -0.41
C ALA A 178 -7.46 7.72 -1.33
N GLU A 179 -6.19 8.11 -1.46
CA GLU A 179 -5.20 7.36 -2.25
C GLU A 179 -4.95 5.95 -1.71
N TRP A 180 -4.79 5.79 -0.40
CA TRP A 180 -4.63 4.48 0.23
C TRP A 180 -5.87 3.62 0.03
N THR A 181 -7.07 4.21 0.12
CA THR A 181 -8.32 3.49 -0.10
C THR A 181 -8.41 2.97 -1.54
N ALA A 182 -8.05 3.81 -2.53
CA ALA A 182 -7.97 3.39 -3.92
C ALA A 182 -6.94 2.28 -4.13
N PHE A 183 -5.76 2.38 -3.53
CA PHE A 183 -4.72 1.36 -3.63
C PHE A 183 -5.13 0.04 -2.96
N THR A 184 -5.73 0.05 -1.78
CA THR A 184 -6.30 -1.16 -1.16
C THR A 184 -7.38 -1.78 -2.05
N GLY A 185 -8.17 -0.96 -2.75
CA GLY A 185 -9.13 -1.41 -3.76
C GLY A 185 -8.44 -2.11 -4.94
N TRP A 186 -7.32 -1.56 -5.42
CA TRP A 186 -6.49 -2.18 -6.47
C TRP A 186 -5.97 -3.56 -6.06
N LEU A 187 -5.43 -3.70 -4.85
CA LEU A 187 -4.95 -5.01 -4.35
C LEU A 187 -6.07 -6.06 -4.34
N HIS A 188 -7.28 -5.68 -3.93
CA HIS A 188 -8.45 -6.56 -4.02
C HIS A 188 -8.82 -6.90 -5.46
N ALA A 189 -8.77 -5.93 -6.38
CA ALA A 189 -9.09 -6.14 -7.80
C ALA A 189 -8.10 -7.11 -8.46
N ALA A 190 -6.80 -6.94 -8.19
CA ALA A 190 -5.75 -7.82 -8.68
C ALA A 190 -5.94 -9.26 -8.20
N LEU A 191 -6.44 -9.44 -6.98
CA LEU A 191 -6.78 -10.76 -6.40
C LEU A 191 -8.18 -11.28 -6.78
N ARG A 192 -8.88 -10.64 -7.73
CA ARG A 192 -10.25 -10.99 -8.16
C ARG A 192 -11.30 -10.97 -7.03
N LEU A 193 -11.06 -10.17 -5.99
CA LEU A 193 -12.02 -9.88 -4.92
C LEU A 193 -12.93 -8.71 -5.32
N ASP A 194 -13.57 -8.83 -6.48
CA ASP A 194 -14.23 -7.75 -7.23
C ASP A 194 -15.22 -6.91 -6.39
N ALA A 195 -16.06 -7.56 -5.57
CA ALA A 195 -17.05 -6.86 -4.76
C ALA A 195 -16.41 -5.96 -3.69
N ARG A 196 -15.29 -6.40 -3.09
CA ARG A 196 -14.53 -5.59 -2.11
C ARG A 196 -13.79 -4.46 -2.81
N ALA A 197 -13.20 -4.74 -3.98
CA ALA A 197 -12.53 -3.74 -4.78
C ALA A 197 -13.48 -2.59 -5.16
N ILE A 198 -14.65 -2.89 -5.72
CA ILE A 198 -15.67 -1.89 -6.10
C ILE A 198 -16.11 -1.04 -4.90
N ALA A 199 -16.35 -1.67 -3.74
CA ALA A 199 -16.74 -0.94 -2.53
C ALA A 199 -15.64 0.04 -2.08
N LEU A 200 -14.37 -0.35 -2.16
CA LEU A 200 -13.24 0.51 -1.84
C LEU A 200 -13.06 1.62 -2.87
N PHE A 201 -13.24 1.35 -4.16
CA PHE A 201 -13.17 2.38 -5.19
C PHE A 201 -14.24 3.44 -5.00
N HIS A 202 -15.49 3.06 -4.73
CA HIS A 202 -16.55 4.03 -4.43
C HIS A 202 -16.21 4.86 -3.18
N ARG A 203 -15.70 4.23 -2.12
CA ARG A 203 -15.26 4.94 -0.92
C ARG A 203 -14.10 5.90 -1.19
N ALA A 204 -13.17 5.52 -2.07
CA ALA A 204 -12.07 6.38 -2.47
C ALA A 204 -12.57 7.60 -3.26
N VAL A 205 -13.59 7.43 -4.11
CA VAL A 205 -14.27 8.54 -4.80
C VAL A 205 -14.95 9.47 -3.80
N ASP A 206 -15.73 8.94 -2.85
CA ASP A 206 -16.39 9.75 -1.82
C ASP A 206 -15.38 10.58 -1.02
N LEU A 207 -14.25 9.98 -0.63
CA LEU A 207 -13.16 10.68 0.08
C LEU A 207 -12.46 11.71 -0.82
N ALA A 208 -12.21 11.37 -2.09
CA ALA A 208 -11.58 12.27 -3.03
C ALA A 208 -12.45 13.50 -3.29
N ASP A 209 -13.76 13.34 -3.36
CA ASP A 209 -14.72 14.44 -3.47
C ASP A 209 -14.76 15.28 -2.17
N GLU A 210 -14.70 14.66 -0.97
CA GLU A 210 -14.61 15.39 0.30
C GLU A 210 -13.35 16.27 0.39
N PHE A 211 -12.24 15.83 -0.20
CA PHE A 211 -10.92 16.48 -0.05
C PHE A 211 -10.36 17.10 -1.35
N ASP A 212 -11.22 17.33 -2.34
CA ASP A 212 -10.89 17.95 -3.64
C ASP A 212 -9.70 17.27 -4.37
N HIS A 213 -9.70 15.94 -4.45
CA HIS A 213 -8.66 15.13 -5.11
C HIS A 213 -9.13 14.53 -6.44
N GLY A 214 -9.31 15.39 -7.45
CA GLY A 214 -9.90 15.00 -8.74
C GLY A 214 -9.19 13.86 -9.48
N THR A 215 -7.87 13.71 -9.29
CA THR A 215 -7.12 12.59 -9.91
C THR A 215 -7.52 11.25 -9.29
N VAL A 216 -7.65 11.18 -7.97
CA VAL A 216 -8.06 9.94 -7.27
C VAL A 216 -9.54 9.64 -7.50
N ALA A 217 -10.39 10.67 -7.57
CA ALA A 217 -11.81 10.49 -7.93
C ALA A 217 -11.95 9.88 -9.34
N ALA A 218 -11.17 10.34 -10.31
CA ALA A 218 -11.16 9.79 -11.66
C ALA A 218 -10.58 8.36 -11.67
N LEU A 219 -9.47 8.13 -10.97
CA LEU A 219 -8.82 6.82 -10.84
C LEU A 219 -9.75 5.77 -10.23
N GLY A 220 -10.39 6.07 -9.09
CA GLY A 220 -11.34 5.18 -8.43
C GLY A 220 -12.51 4.84 -9.33
N THR A 221 -13.07 5.83 -10.03
CA THR A 221 -14.13 5.63 -11.03
C THR A 221 -13.65 4.74 -12.17
N SER A 222 -12.48 5.01 -12.72
CA SER A 222 -11.87 4.23 -13.81
C SER A 222 -11.62 2.77 -13.43
N PHE A 223 -11.19 2.51 -12.19
CA PHE A 223 -10.96 1.15 -11.71
C PHE A 223 -12.25 0.31 -11.58
N THR A 224 -13.43 0.92 -11.46
CA THR A 224 -14.68 0.16 -11.61
C THR A 224 -14.84 -0.38 -13.04
N GLY A 225 -14.37 0.37 -14.04
CA GLY A 225 -14.26 -0.05 -15.43
C GLY A 225 -13.24 -1.17 -15.62
N TYR A 226 -12.08 -1.10 -14.94
CA TYR A 226 -11.11 -2.20 -14.92
C TYR A 226 -11.74 -3.51 -14.41
N VAL A 227 -12.48 -3.48 -13.30
CA VAL A 227 -13.18 -4.68 -12.78
C VAL A 227 -14.25 -5.16 -13.76
N ALA A 228 -15.00 -4.24 -14.37
CA ALA A 228 -15.99 -4.60 -15.39
C ALA A 228 -15.38 -5.26 -16.63
N ARG A 229 -14.20 -4.80 -17.06
CA ARG A 229 -13.41 -5.42 -18.14
C ARG A 229 -13.02 -6.84 -17.77
N GLN A 230 -12.53 -7.04 -16.55
CA GLN A 230 -12.18 -8.34 -16.01
C GLN A 230 -13.37 -9.33 -15.91
N GLN A 231 -14.60 -8.80 -15.94
CA GLN A 231 -15.86 -9.56 -15.98
C GLN A 231 -16.45 -9.70 -17.40
N ASN A 232 -15.74 -9.23 -18.44
CA ASN A 232 -16.22 -9.16 -19.81
C ASN A 232 -17.54 -8.37 -19.98
N ARG A 233 -17.64 -7.21 -19.33
CA ARG A 233 -18.83 -6.35 -19.34
C ARG A 233 -18.54 -5.02 -20.07
N PRO A 234 -18.33 -5.01 -21.39
CA PRO A 234 -17.84 -3.81 -22.11
C PRO A 234 -18.79 -2.60 -21.99
N ARG A 235 -20.12 -2.80 -21.90
CA ARG A 235 -21.06 -1.69 -21.65
C ARG A 235 -20.83 -1.00 -20.30
N ALA A 236 -20.39 -1.73 -19.28
CA ALA A 236 -20.06 -1.15 -17.98
C ALA A 236 -18.71 -0.42 -18.02
N VAL A 237 -17.76 -0.92 -18.83
CA VAL A 237 -16.50 -0.22 -19.09
C VAL A 237 -16.74 1.14 -19.74
N VAL A 238 -17.55 1.20 -20.81
CA VAL A 238 -17.90 2.49 -21.47
C VAL A 238 -18.50 3.49 -20.46
N ARG A 239 -19.40 3.04 -19.57
CA ARG A 239 -20.00 3.92 -18.56
C ARG A 239 -18.98 4.42 -17.53
N ALA A 240 -18.11 3.55 -17.04
CA ALA A 240 -17.08 3.91 -16.08
C ALA A 240 -16.05 4.89 -16.69
N SER A 241 -15.59 4.63 -17.92
CA SER A 241 -14.68 5.53 -18.64
C SER A 241 -15.32 6.89 -18.91
N ALA A 242 -16.59 6.93 -19.33
CA ALA A 242 -17.31 8.20 -19.52
C ALA A 242 -17.45 9.00 -18.22
N ALA A 243 -17.72 8.32 -17.10
CA ALA A 243 -17.79 8.95 -15.79
C ALA A 243 -16.42 9.50 -15.35
N ALA A 244 -15.35 8.73 -15.49
CA ALA A 244 -13.98 9.16 -15.14
C ALA A 244 -13.51 10.35 -16.00
N LEU A 245 -13.85 10.38 -17.30
CA LEU A 245 -13.57 11.52 -18.18
C LEU A 245 -14.33 12.80 -17.79
N ALA A 246 -15.52 12.65 -17.19
CA ALA A 246 -16.33 13.76 -16.70
C ALA A 246 -15.87 14.29 -15.33
N THR A 247 -14.99 13.57 -14.61
CA THR A 247 -14.53 13.96 -13.28
C THR A 247 -13.70 15.26 -13.31
N PRO A 248 -14.11 16.31 -12.56
CA PRO A 248 -13.32 17.53 -12.40
C PRO A 248 -11.95 17.25 -11.77
N GLY A 249 -10.91 17.96 -12.22
CA GLY A 249 -9.56 17.80 -11.66
C GLY A 249 -8.85 16.49 -12.01
N ALA A 250 -9.41 15.68 -12.92
CA ALA A 250 -8.74 14.49 -13.44
C ALA A 250 -7.45 14.85 -14.20
N HIS A 251 -6.35 14.17 -13.87
CA HIS A 251 -5.05 14.36 -14.51
C HIS A 251 -5.10 14.03 -16.02
N PRO A 252 -4.37 14.75 -16.90
CA PRO A 252 -4.33 14.46 -18.33
C PRO A 252 -3.98 13.00 -18.67
N ALA A 253 -3.00 12.41 -17.98
CA ALA A 253 -2.63 11.00 -18.17
C ALA A 253 -3.79 10.05 -17.82
N GLN A 254 -4.58 10.35 -16.78
CA GLN A 254 -5.77 9.57 -16.43
C GLN A 254 -6.83 9.65 -17.53
N ARG A 255 -7.09 10.86 -18.04
CA ARG A 255 -8.03 11.07 -19.16
C ARG A 255 -7.60 10.30 -20.41
N LEU A 256 -6.30 10.22 -20.69
CA LEU A 256 -5.79 9.45 -21.82
C LEU A 256 -6.07 7.95 -21.64
N PHE A 257 -5.80 7.40 -20.46
CA PHE A 257 -6.15 6.01 -20.14
C PHE A 257 -7.66 5.75 -20.31
N ASP A 258 -8.50 6.64 -19.80
CA ASP A 258 -9.96 6.45 -19.85
C ASP A 258 -10.51 6.51 -21.29
N ARG A 259 -9.91 7.33 -22.18
CA ARG A 259 -10.22 7.30 -23.62
C ARG A 259 -9.86 5.94 -24.22
N LEU A 260 -8.65 5.44 -23.97
CA LEU A 260 -8.19 4.15 -24.49
C LEU A 260 -9.03 2.98 -23.97
N GLN A 261 -9.37 3.00 -22.68
CA GLN A 261 -10.27 2.02 -22.06
C GLN A 261 -11.66 2.04 -22.73
N SER A 262 -12.18 3.23 -23.03
CA SER A 262 -13.44 3.37 -23.77
C SER A 262 -13.32 2.86 -25.21
N ALA A 263 -12.22 3.14 -25.92
CA ALA A 263 -11.98 2.67 -27.29
C ALA A 263 -12.04 1.15 -27.37
N ARG A 264 -11.32 0.46 -26.48
CA ARG A 264 -11.35 -1.00 -26.40
C ARG A 264 -12.74 -1.54 -26.10
N ALA A 265 -13.46 -0.92 -25.18
CA ALA A 265 -14.82 -1.35 -24.87
C ALA A 265 -15.79 -1.18 -26.05
N HIS A 266 -15.60 -0.17 -26.90
CA HIS A 266 -16.34 -0.03 -28.17
C HIS A 266 -15.97 -1.10 -29.18
N ALA A 267 -14.68 -1.43 -29.34
CA ALA A 267 -14.24 -2.53 -30.20
C ALA A 267 -14.87 -3.87 -29.77
N MET A 268 -14.85 -4.17 -28.46
CA MET A 268 -15.51 -5.38 -27.91
C MET A 268 -17.05 -5.41 -28.10
N LEU A 269 -17.68 -4.27 -28.42
CA LEU A 269 -19.10 -4.19 -28.74
C LEU A 269 -19.38 -4.27 -30.26
N GLY A 270 -18.34 -4.39 -31.10
CA GLY A 270 -18.42 -4.33 -32.56
C GLY A 270 -18.62 -2.91 -33.11
N ASP A 271 -18.36 -1.88 -32.30
CA ASP A 271 -18.45 -0.47 -32.70
C ASP A 271 -17.06 0.03 -33.13
N ASP A 272 -16.52 -0.61 -34.18
CA ASP A 272 -15.16 -0.42 -34.66
C ASP A 272 -14.90 1.02 -35.12
N GLU A 273 -15.90 1.65 -35.76
CA GLU A 273 -15.82 3.04 -36.20
C GLU A 273 -15.63 3.99 -35.01
N ARG A 274 -16.35 3.76 -33.90
CA ARG A 274 -16.18 4.57 -32.69
C ARG A 274 -14.83 4.32 -32.04
N ALA A 275 -14.40 3.06 -31.94
CA ALA A 275 -13.10 2.71 -31.39
C ALA A 275 -11.95 3.35 -32.17
N ARG A 276 -11.93 3.23 -33.51
CA ARG A 276 -10.91 3.83 -34.38
C ARG A 276 -10.90 5.36 -34.29
N ARG A 277 -12.06 6.01 -34.20
CA ARG A 277 -12.13 7.47 -33.99
C ARG A 277 -11.50 7.90 -32.66
N ILE A 278 -11.72 7.16 -31.58
CA ILE A 278 -11.10 7.46 -30.28
C ILE A 278 -9.58 7.23 -30.36
N LEU A 279 -9.12 6.19 -31.05
CA LEU A 279 -7.68 5.94 -31.24
C LEU A 279 -6.98 7.08 -32.00
N LEU A 280 -7.63 7.63 -33.03
CA LEU A 280 -7.12 8.80 -33.75
C LEU A 280 -7.03 10.03 -32.83
N ASP A 281 -8.09 10.32 -32.06
CA ASP A 281 -8.09 11.41 -31.07
C ASP A 281 -6.97 11.26 -30.04
N VAL A 282 -6.73 10.04 -29.56
CA VAL A 282 -5.63 9.72 -28.64
C VAL A 282 -4.27 9.97 -29.29
N ALA A 283 -4.06 9.55 -30.53
CA ALA A 283 -2.80 9.75 -31.24
C ALA A 283 -2.47 11.24 -31.41
N ASP A 284 -3.47 12.07 -31.73
CA ASP A 284 -3.30 13.52 -31.92
C ASP A 284 -2.91 14.26 -30.63
N HIS A 285 -3.19 13.68 -29.45
CA HIS A 285 -2.94 14.31 -28.14
C HIS A 285 -1.93 13.52 -27.27
N ALA A 286 -1.24 12.53 -27.84
CA ALA A 286 -0.31 11.68 -27.09
C ALA A 286 0.90 12.45 -26.52
N ASP A 287 1.32 13.52 -27.20
CA ASP A 287 2.44 14.37 -26.78
C ASP A 287 2.09 15.35 -25.64
N GLU A 288 0.80 15.47 -25.29
CA GLU A 288 0.31 16.37 -24.24
C GLU A 288 0.28 15.71 -22.85
N VAL A 289 0.79 14.49 -22.73
CA VAL A 289 0.80 13.75 -21.46
C VAL A 289 1.79 14.38 -20.50
N ALA A 290 1.26 15.09 -19.51
CA ALA A 290 2.03 15.55 -18.36
C ALA A 290 2.55 14.37 -17.53
N ASP A 291 3.66 14.59 -16.80
CA ASP A 291 4.24 13.59 -15.89
C ASP A 291 3.17 13.07 -14.91
N PRO A 292 3.03 11.74 -14.78
CA PRO A 292 1.99 11.18 -13.94
C PRO A 292 2.27 11.43 -12.44
N PRO A 293 1.25 11.79 -11.65
CA PRO A 293 1.37 11.85 -10.20
C PRO A 293 1.49 10.44 -9.59
N PRO A 294 1.92 10.34 -8.32
CA PRO A 294 2.21 9.05 -7.67
C PRO A 294 1.11 7.96 -7.75
N PRO A 295 -0.20 8.26 -7.68
CA PRO A 295 -1.25 7.23 -7.81
C PRO A 295 -1.30 6.53 -9.17
N ILE A 296 -0.72 7.13 -10.21
CA ILE A 296 -0.74 6.65 -11.59
C ILE A 296 0.65 6.68 -12.22
N TYR A 297 1.72 6.52 -11.42
CA TYR A 297 3.12 6.67 -11.85
C TYR A 297 3.53 5.84 -13.08
N TRP A 298 2.80 4.77 -13.37
CA TRP A 298 3.06 3.87 -14.51
C TRP A 298 2.38 4.32 -15.81
N TYR A 299 1.53 5.37 -15.77
CA TYR A 299 0.88 5.95 -16.95
C TYR A 299 1.88 6.72 -17.81
N SER A 300 2.66 5.94 -18.55
CA SER A 300 3.78 6.36 -19.37
C SER A 300 3.50 6.06 -20.85
N PRO A 301 4.21 6.71 -21.79
CA PRO A 301 4.04 6.41 -23.22
C PRO A 301 4.19 4.92 -23.58
N PRO A 302 5.17 4.16 -23.02
CA PRO A 302 5.25 2.72 -23.25
C PRO A 302 4.02 1.96 -22.73
N PHE A 303 3.49 2.31 -21.56
CA PHE A 303 2.27 1.71 -21.02
C PHE A 303 1.06 2.00 -21.93
N PHE A 304 0.87 3.23 -22.38
CA PHE A 304 -0.22 3.57 -23.30
C PHE A 304 -0.12 2.80 -24.62
N ARG A 305 1.09 2.57 -25.14
CA ARG A 305 1.30 1.73 -26.32
C ARG A 305 0.78 0.30 -26.12
N LEU A 306 0.96 -0.28 -24.94
CA LEU A 306 0.39 -1.60 -24.61
C LEU A 306 -1.14 -1.58 -24.70
N VAL A 307 -1.77 -0.54 -24.13
CA VAL A 307 -3.23 -0.38 -24.13
C VAL A 307 -3.77 -0.15 -25.54
N VAL A 308 -3.05 0.60 -26.38
CA VAL A 308 -3.37 0.74 -27.81
C VAL A 308 -3.28 -0.63 -28.49
N GLY A 309 -2.21 -1.39 -28.28
CA GLY A 309 -2.03 -2.72 -28.88
C GLY A 309 -3.17 -3.68 -28.57
N ILE A 310 -3.60 -3.80 -27.32
CA ILE A 310 -4.77 -4.65 -26.98
C ILE A 310 -6.11 -4.09 -27.47
N THR A 311 -6.17 -2.79 -27.82
CA THR A 311 -7.34 -2.21 -28.49
C THR A 311 -7.38 -2.64 -29.95
N PHE A 312 -6.23 -2.64 -30.64
CA PHE A 312 -6.09 -3.19 -32.01
C PHE A 312 -6.41 -4.69 -32.05
N SER A 313 -5.99 -5.45 -31.03
CA SER A 313 -6.34 -6.86 -30.87
C SER A 313 -7.87 -7.07 -30.86
N SER A 314 -8.59 -6.24 -30.09
CA SER A 314 -10.06 -6.27 -30.04
C SER A 314 -10.74 -5.77 -31.33
N LEU A 315 -10.01 -5.16 -32.27
CA LEU A 315 -10.47 -4.77 -33.60
C LEU A 315 -10.16 -5.81 -34.68
N GLY A 316 -9.52 -6.93 -34.31
CA GLY A 316 -9.05 -7.96 -35.25
C GLY A 316 -7.70 -7.66 -35.92
N ASP A 317 -7.06 -6.54 -35.57
CA ASP A 317 -5.79 -6.10 -36.16
C ASP A 317 -4.60 -6.74 -35.41
N HIS A 318 -4.52 -8.07 -35.40
CA HIS A 318 -3.63 -8.87 -34.53
C HIS A 318 -2.13 -8.66 -34.75
N GLU A 319 -1.71 -8.38 -35.99
CA GLU A 319 -0.30 -8.15 -36.32
C GLU A 319 0.18 -6.82 -35.72
N ASP A 320 -0.58 -5.75 -35.95
CA ASP A 320 -0.32 -4.43 -35.37
C ASP A 320 -0.40 -4.49 -33.83
N ALA A 321 -1.38 -5.22 -33.30
CA ALA A 321 -1.53 -5.44 -31.86
C ALA A 321 -0.28 -6.07 -31.25
N ALA A 322 0.26 -7.13 -31.87
CA ALA A 322 1.47 -7.80 -31.38
C ALA A 322 2.70 -6.89 -31.44
N ALA A 323 2.86 -6.12 -32.53
CA ALA A 323 3.95 -5.17 -32.67
C ALA A 323 3.92 -4.07 -31.59
N LEU A 324 2.75 -3.45 -31.40
CA LEU A 324 2.54 -2.40 -30.40
C LEU A 324 2.78 -2.91 -28.96
N VAL A 325 2.29 -4.11 -28.64
CA VAL A 325 2.53 -4.70 -27.32
C VAL A 325 4.02 -4.99 -27.11
N ALA A 326 4.71 -5.56 -28.12
CA ALA A 326 6.15 -5.83 -28.03
C ALA A 326 6.96 -4.53 -27.82
N GLU A 327 6.66 -3.48 -28.58
CA GLU A 327 7.30 -2.17 -28.43
C GLU A 327 7.00 -1.50 -27.08
N GLY A 328 5.77 -1.61 -26.60
CA GLY A 328 5.39 -1.10 -25.28
C GLY A 328 6.18 -1.78 -24.18
N LYS A 329 6.31 -3.11 -24.22
CA LYS A 329 7.06 -3.89 -23.24
C LYS A 329 8.55 -3.54 -23.25
N ALA A 330 9.15 -3.43 -24.43
CA ALA A 330 10.55 -3.04 -24.57
C ALA A 330 10.83 -1.62 -24.05
N GLY A 331 9.83 -0.74 -24.09
CA GLY A 331 9.92 0.64 -23.59
C GLY A 331 9.67 0.81 -22.09
N LEU A 332 9.12 -0.19 -21.39
CA LEU A 332 8.87 -0.08 -19.95
C LEU A 332 10.20 0.00 -19.15
N PRO A 333 10.20 0.68 -18.00
CA PRO A 333 11.29 0.59 -17.03
C PRO A 333 11.66 -0.86 -16.70
N VAL A 334 12.95 -1.14 -16.52
CA VAL A 334 13.47 -2.52 -16.30
C VAL A 334 12.78 -3.21 -15.12
N ASP A 335 12.47 -2.48 -14.06
CA ASP A 335 11.77 -2.98 -12.88
C ASP A 335 10.28 -3.30 -13.14
N GLN A 336 9.70 -2.79 -14.22
CA GLN A 336 8.30 -3.03 -14.60
C GLN A 336 8.14 -4.09 -15.69
N GLN A 337 9.17 -4.39 -16.48
CA GLN A 337 9.07 -5.35 -17.60
C GLN A 337 8.66 -6.76 -17.16
N GLY A 338 8.98 -7.15 -15.92
CA GLY A 338 8.61 -8.44 -15.32
C GLY A 338 7.42 -8.39 -14.37
N ALA A 339 6.73 -7.25 -14.24
CA ALA A 339 5.62 -7.12 -13.31
C ALA A 339 4.43 -7.99 -13.75
N GLU A 340 3.69 -8.55 -12.79
CA GLU A 340 2.59 -9.48 -13.06
C GLU A 340 1.52 -8.88 -13.99
N TRP A 341 1.25 -7.57 -13.84
CA TRP A 341 0.26 -6.87 -14.65
C TRP A 341 0.65 -6.78 -16.15
N VAL A 342 1.93 -6.94 -16.51
CA VAL A 342 2.39 -6.96 -17.91
C VAL A 342 2.02 -8.27 -18.61
N ASN A 343 1.86 -9.36 -17.85
CA ASN A 343 1.48 -10.67 -18.40
C ASN A 343 0.07 -10.66 -18.98
N GLU A 344 -0.83 -9.83 -18.44
CA GLU A 344 -2.21 -9.71 -18.91
C GLU A 344 -2.28 -9.37 -20.42
N PHE A 345 -1.35 -8.55 -20.91
CA PHE A 345 -1.33 -8.17 -22.33
C PHE A 345 -1.05 -9.38 -23.24
N ASP A 346 -0.19 -10.30 -22.84
CA ASP A 346 0.08 -11.52 -23.62
C ASP A 346 -1.11 -12.47 -23.59
N GLU A 347 -1.76 -12.61 -22.43
CA GLU A 347 -2.95 -13.44 -22.27
C GLU A 347 -4.10 -12.96 -23.16
N ILE A 348 -4.29 -11.63 -23.25
CA ILE A 348 -5.28 -11.02 -24.15
C ILE A 348 -4.94 -11.34 -25.61
N LEU A 349 -3.69 -11.10 -26.05
CA LEU A 349 -3.29 -11.39 -27.43
C LEU A 349 -3.41 -12.87 -27.78
N ALA A 350 -3.18 -13.78 -26.83
CA ALA A 350 -3.33 -15.21 -27.03
C ALA A 350 -4.82 -15.59 -27.18
N ARG A 351 -5.69 -15.06 -26.32
CA ARG A 351 -7.13 -15.31 -26.36
C ARG A 351 -7.78 -14.79 -27.64
N ASP A 352 -7.53 -13.53 -27.99
CA ASP A 352 -8.19 -12.87 -29.12
C ASP A 352 -7.79 -13.57 -30.46
N ARG A 353 -6.54 -14.05 -30.59
CA ARG A 353 -6.11 -14.87 -31.74
C ARG A 353 -6.81 -16.22 -31.84
N CYS A 354 -7.19 -16.82 -30.72
CA CYS A 354 -7.92 -18.10 -30.71
C CYS A 354 -9.40 -17.91 -31.08
N GLU A 355 -10.01 -16.79 -30.72
CA GLU A 355 -11.41 -16.47 -31.04
C GLU A 355 -11.61 -16.20 -32.54
N ASP A 356 -10.60 -15.64 -33.22
CA ASP A 356 -10.62 -15.37 -34.67
C ASP A 356 -10.16 -16.56 -35.54
N ALA A 357 -9.72 -17.66 -34.92
CA ALA A 357 -9.44 -18.89 -35.67
C ALA A 357 -10.74 -19.39 -36.32
N PRO A 358 -10.80 -19.58 -37.65
CA PRO A 358 -12.03 -20.00 -38.31
C PRO A 358 -12.50 -21.31 -37.69
N SER A 359 -13.73 -21.32 -37.17
CA SER A 359 -14.37 -22.51 -36.62
C SER A 359 -14.28 -23.59 -37.70
N GLY A 360 -13.40 -24.56 -37.49
CA GLY A 360 -13.14 -25.62 -38.45
C GLY A 360 -14.46 -26.26 -38.87
N VAL A 361 -14.70 -26.26 -40.18
CA VAL A 361 -15.76 -27.00 -40.84
C VAL A 361 -15.62 -28.48 -40.44
N GLU A 362 -16.44 -28.95 -39.51
CA GLU A 362 -16.77 -30.38 -39.42
C GLU A 362 -17.93 -30.62 -40.39
N GLY A 363 -17.59 -31.15 -41.56
CA GLY A 363 -18.51 -31.76 -42.51
C GLY A 363 -18.60 -33.27 -42.33
#